data_AF-A0AAV4ZNB1-F1
#
_entry.id   AF-A0AAV4ZNB1-F1
#
_cell.length_a   1.000
_cell.length_b   1.000
_cell.length_c   1.000
_cell.angle_alpha   90.00
_cell.angle_beta   90.00
_cell.angle_gamma   90.00
#
_symmetry.space_group_name_H-M   'P 1'
#
loop_
_entity.id
_entity.type
_entity.pdbx_description
1 polymer ?
#
loop_
_entity_poly.entity_id
_entity_poly.type
_entity_poly.pdbx_seq_one_letter_code
_entity_poly.pdbx_strand_id
1 'polypeptide(L)'
;MTDRSFPPALEAAGIIGTWQTDVAAGRSILDDGAAALMAGDAGLAGKPLTLDVALGRIHPDDRDWVFAQIRRARRAGGPFAAEFRVHGPDGVRWVLNQGRLPEEGAGGLGYGTYIDTTHRHRDPAEGPDAERRDWLEVAADHCIAAREAIDRSGKPFLRLLIDALLLEIGRLLVRRRSH
;
A
#
# COMPACT_ATOMS: atom_id res chain seq x y z
N MET A 1 -16.76 -22.94 -4.99
CA MET A 1 -15.72 -21.97 -5.35
C MET A 1 -16.09 -20.69 -4.64
N THR A 2 -15.54 -20.51 -3.44
CA THR A 2 -15.98 -19.44 -2.52
C THR A 2 -15.42 -18.13 -3.03
N ASP A 3 -16.30 -17.27 -3.53
CA ASP A 3 -16.00 -15.88 -3.83
C ASP A 3 -15.50 -15.21 -2.54
N ARG A 4 -14.18 -15.05 -2.43
CA ARG A 4 -13.53 -14.28 -1.39
C ARG A 4 -13.31 -12.87 -1.94
N SER A 5 -14.41 -12.18 -2.24
CA SER A 5 -14.35 -10.76 -2.54
C SER A 5 -13.78 -10.01 -1.34
N PHE A 6 -12.93 -9.03 -1.62
CA PHE A 6 -12.44 -8.14 -0.58
C PHE A 6 -13.64 -7.40 0.03
N PRO A 7 -13.64 -7.15 1.35
CA PRO A 7 -14.59 -6.23 1.94
C PRO A 7 -14.67 -4.93 1.13
N PRO A 8 -15.87 -4.42 0.76
CA PRO A 8 -16.02 -3.25 -0.09
C PRO A 8 -15.24 -2.00 0.37
N ALA A 9 -14.98 -1.90 1.66
CA ALA A 9 -14.17 -0.83 2.25
C ALA A 9 -12.68 -0.86 1.82
N LEU A 10 -12.12 -2.05 1.56
CA LEU A 10 -10.74 -2.20 1.08
C LEU A 10 -10.63 -1.82 -0.40
N GLU A 11 -11.62 -2.20 -1.20
CA GLU A 11 -11.70 -1.79 -2.61
C GLU A 11 -11.85 -0.27 -2.74
N ALA A 12 -12.71 0.36 -1.92
CA ALA A 12 -12.86 1.81 -1.88
C ALA A 12 -11.57 2.55 -1.46
N ALA A 13 -10.73 1.92 -0.63
CA ALA A 13 -9.41 2.44 -0.26
C ALA A 13 -8.33 2.19 -1.33
N GLY A 14 -8.69 1.58 -2.46
CA GLY A 14 -7.77 1.21 -3.54
C GLY A 14 -6.86 0.03 -3.19
N ILE A 15 -7.12 -0.69 -2.09
CA ILE A 15 -6.32 -1.86 -1.72
C ILE A 15 -6.65 -3.00 -2.68
N ILE A 16 -5.64 -3.44 -3.43
CA ILE A 16 -5.75 -4.50 -4.43
C ILE A 16 -5.53 -5.86 -3.79
N GLY A 17 -4.64 -5.94 -2.80
CA GLY A 17 -4.38 -7.16 -2.07
C GLY A 17 -3.25 -7.02 -1.06
N THR A 18 -3.00 -8.13 -0.37
CA THR A 18 -2.04 -8.23 0.72
C THR A 18 -0.95 -9.24 0.38
N TRP A 19 0.18 -9.07 1.07
CA TRP A 19 1.27 -10.02 1.02
C TRP A 19 1.80 -10.28 2.42
N GLN A 20 2.33 -11.49 2.58
CA GLN A 20 3.14 -11.88 3.71
C GLN A 20 4.48 -12.39 3.18
N THR A 21 5.59 -12.06 3.84
CA THR A 21 6.90 -12.57 3.43
C THR A 21 7.69 -13.12 4.60
N ASP A 22 8.22 -14.31 4.41
CA ASP A 22 9.32 -14.82 5.21
C ASP A 22 10.63 -14.35 4.55
N VAL A 23 11.28 -13.38 5.21
CA VAL A 23 12.51 -12.78 4.70
C VAL A 23 13.66 -13.79 4.73
N ALA A 24 13.72 -14.64 5.76
CA ALA A 24 14.78 -15.63 5.94
C ALA A 24 14.65 -16.77 4.92
N ALA A 25 13.43 -17.25 4.67
CA ALA A 25 13.16 -18.29 3.67
C ALA A 25 13.14 -17.74 2.23
N GLY A 26 13.09 -16.42 2.05
CA GLY A 26 12.97 -15.77 0.74
C GLY A 26 11.65 -16.10 0.04
N ARG A 27 10.59 -16.36 0.81
CA ARG A 27 9.28 -16.76 0.29
C ARG A 27 8.22 -15.73 0.63
N SER A 28 7.33 -15.46 -0.32
CA SER A 28 6.18 -14.58 -0.14
C SER A 28 4.89 -15.33 -0.44
N ILE A 29 3.85 -15.06 0.34
CA ILE A 29 2.50 -15.53 0.11
C ILE A 29 1.67 -14.31 -0.26
N LEU A 30 0.96 -14.39 -1.37
CA LEU A 30 0.04 -13.37 -1.85
C LEU A 30 -1.40 -13.87 -1.63
N ASP A 31 -2.33 -12.96 -1.37
CA ASP A 31 -3.76 -13.26 -1.52
C ASP A 31 -4.21 -13.22 -2.99
N ASP A 32 -5.49 -13.47 -3.23
CA ASP A 32 -6.06 -13.62 -4.58
C ASP A 32 -5.82 -12.36 -5.44
N GLY A 33 -6.08 -11.17 -4.87
CA GLY A 33 -5.93 -9.90 -5.57
C GLY A 33 -4.46 -9.54 -5.84
N ALA A 34 -3.59 -9.72 -4.85
CA ALA A 34 -2.16 -9.52 -5.02
C ALA A 34 -1.55 -10.52 -6.00
N ALA A 35 -1.95 -11.80 -5.98
CA ALA A 35 -1.47 -12.81 -6.90
C ALA A 35 -1.89 -12.53 -8.35
N ALA A 36 -3.15 -12.14 -8.56
CA ALA A 36 -3.65 -11.75 -9.87
C ALA A 36 -2.87 -10.57 -10.47
N LEU A 37 -2.58 -9.55 -9.65
CA LEU A 37 -1.90 -8.34 -10.11
C LEU A 37 -0.38 -8.53 -10.28
N MET A 38 0.28 -9.01 -9.23
CA MET A 38 1.74 -8.97 -9.10
C MET A 38 2.42 -10.19 -9.70
N ALA A 39 1.80 -11.36 -9.58
CA ALA A 39 2.28 -12.60 -10.20
C ALA A 39 1.59 -12.90 -11.55
N GLY A 40 0.47 -12.22 -11.84
CA GLY A 40 -0.30 -12.42 -13.08
C GLY A 40 -1.21 -13.64 -13.06
N ASP A 41 -1.34 -14.33 -11.92
CA ASP A 41 -2.13 -15.55 -11.78
C ASP A 41 -2.72 -15.65 -10.36
N ALA A 42 -4.04 -15.49 -10.25
CA ALA A 42 -4.77 -15.65 -8.99
C ALA A 42 -4.65 -17.07 -8.42
N GLY A 43 -4.41 -18.09 -9.26
CA GLY A 43 -4.19 -19.47 -8.84
C GLY A 43 -2.90 -19.67 -8.03
N LEU A 44 -2.03 -18.66 -7.96
CA LEU A 44 -0.84 -18.65 -7.10
C LEU A 44 -1.11 -18.17 -5.68
N ALA A 45 -2.32 -17.68 -5.38
CA ALA A 45 -2.69 -17.22 -4.05
C ALA A 45 -2.53 -18.32 -2.98
N GLY A 46 -2.09 -17.90 -1.79
CA GLY A 46 -1.84 -18.80 -0.66
C GLY A 46 -0.60 -19.69 -0.80
N LYS A 47 0.08 -19.72 -1.95
CA LYS A 47 1.27 -20.54 -2.20
C LYS A 47 2.55 -19.77 -1.87
N PRO A 48 3.61 -20.45 -1.38
CA PRO A 48 4.91 -19.82 -1.17
C PRO A 48 5.61 -19.57 -2.50
N LEU A 49 5.77 -18.31 -2.87
CA LEU A 49 6.39 -17.85 -4.11
C LEU A 49 7.81 -17.36 -3.85
N THR A 50 8.71 -17.50 -4.84
CA THR A 50 9.97 -16.73 -4.83
C THR A 50 9.64 -15.25 -5.05
N LEU A 51 10.56 -14.37 -4.64
CA LEU A 51 10.39 -12.94 -4.87
C LEU A 51 10.24 -12.60 -6.36
N ASP A 52 10.99 -13.27 -7.24
CA ASP A 52 10.88 -13.07 -8.69
C ASP A 52 9.52 -13.44 -9.26
N VAL A 53 8.90 -14.51 -8.75
CA VAL A 53 7.54 -14.91 -9.18
C VAL A 53 6.51 -13.96 -8.59
N ALA A 54 6.61 -13.64 -7.29
CA ALA A 54 5.69 -12.76 -6.61
C ALA A 54 5.68 -11.33 -7.18
N LEU A 55 6.78 -10.90 -7.82
CA LEU A 55 6.95 -9.57 -8.41
C LEU A 55 7.12 -9.61 -9.94
N GLY A 56 6.66 -10.69 -10.58
CA GLY A 56 6.90 -10.96 -12.01
C GLY A 56 6.29 -9.92 -12.97
N ARG A 57 5.31 -9.14 -12.50
CA ARG A 57 4.60 -8.13 -13.31
C ARG A 57 5.12 -6.70 -13.16
N ILE A 58 6.19 -6.47 -12.39
CA ILE A 58 6.82 -5.15 -12.30
C ILE A 58 7.29 -4.70 -13.69
N HIS A 59 7.06 -3.43 -14.01
CA HIS A 59 7.54 -2.83 -15.25
C HIS A 59 9.07 -2.95 -15.36
N PRO A 60 9.63 -3.33 -16.52
CA PRO A 60 11.08 -3.57 -16.67
C PRO A 60 11.95 -2.43 -16.14
N ASP A 61 11.60 -1.19 -16.46
CA ASP A 61 12.32 0.01 -16.00
C ASP A 61 12.37 0.19 -14.48
N ASP A 62 11.40 -0.36 -13.75
CA ASP A 62 11.30 -0.18 -12.29
C ASP A 62 11.93 -1.35 -11.52
N ARG A 63 12.19 -2.49 -12.20
CA ARG A 63 12.57 -3.75 -11.55
C ARG A 63 13.82 -3.61 -10.69
N ASP A 64 14.90 -3.08 -11.24
CA ASP A 64 16.18 -2.98 -10.50
C ASP A 64 16.06 -2.07 -9.28
N TRP A 65 15.33 -0.97 -9.43
CA TRP A 65 15.07 -0.02 -8.35
C TRP A 65 14.22 -0.66 -7.23
N VAL A 66 13.12 -1.34 -7.56
CA VAL A 66 12.25 -2.00 -6.57
C VAL A 66 13.01 -3.07 -5.80
N PHE A 67 13.77 -3.91 -6.49
CA PHE A 67 14.58 -4.95 -5.83
C PHE A 67 15.65 -4.35 -4.91
N ALA A 68 16.23 -3.19 -5.27
CA ALA A 68 17.14 -2.47 -4.38
C ALA A 68 16.44 -1.95 -3.11
N GLN A 69 15.23 -1.40 -3.23
CA GLN A 69 14.44 -0.96 -2.08
C GLN A 69 14.08 -2.12 -1.15
N ILE A 70 13.68 -3.27 -1.71
CA ILE A 70 13.38 -4.48 -0.93
C ILE A 70 14.63 -4.98 -0.19
N ARG A 71 15.79 -5.04 -0.84
CA ARG A 71 17.05 -5.41 -0.18
C ARG A 71 17.40 -4.47 0.97
N ARG A 72 17.21 -3.16 0.78
CA ARG A 72 17.44 -2.16 1.83
C ARG A 72 16.49 -2.39 3.01
N ALA A 73 15.20 -2.56 2.73
CA ALA A 73 14.18 -2.75 3.76
C ALA A 73 14.36 -4.05 4.54
N ARG A 74 14.77 -5.14 3.88
CA ARG A 74 15.07 -6.43 4.53
C ARG A 74 16.22 -6.34 5.53
N ARG A 75 17.24 -5.53 5.24
CA ARG A 75 18.38 -5.30 6.15
C ARG A 75 18.03 -4.37 7.31
N ALA A 76 17.27 -3.31 7.03
CA ALA A 76 16.93 -2.31 8.04
C ALA A 76 15.81 -2.76 8.99
N GLY A 77 14.88 -3.59 8.51
CA GLY A 77 13.62 -3.85 9.21
C GLY A 77 12.72 -2.60 9.26
N GLY A 78 11.51 -2.77 9.81
CA GLY A 78 10.59 -1.66 10.02
C GLY A 78 9.70 -1.32 8.81
N PRO A 79 9.15 -0.10 8.75
CA PRO A 79 8.23 0.31 7.69
C PRO A 79 8.89 0.28 6.30
N PHE A 80 8.13 -0.18 5.31
CA PHE A 80 8.52 -0.23 3.91
C PHE A 80 7.45 0.45 3.06
N ALA A 81 7.87 1.26 2.09
CA ALA A 81 7.01 1.83 1.07
C ALA A 81 7.77 1.97 -0.25
N ALA A 82 7.17 1.54 -1.35
CA ALA A 82 7.69 1.73 -2.71
C ALA A 82 6.50 1.83 -3.68
N GLU A 83 6.51 2.86 -4.52
CA GLU A 83 5.51 3.06 -5.57
C GLU A 83 6.18 2.82 -6.93
N PHE A 84 5.56 1.97 -7.76
CA PHE A 84 6.13 1.53 -9.03
C PHE A 84 5.05 1.07 -10.01
N ARG A 85 5.43 0.91 -11.27
CA ARG A 85 4.56 0.48 -12.34
C ARG A 85 4.49 -1.04 -12.42
N VAL A 86 3.29 -1.56 -12.68
CA VAL A 86 3.05 -2.97 -12.97
C VAL A 86 2.26 -3.13 -14.26
N HIS A 87 2.51 -4.22 -14.97
CA HIS A 87 1.69 -4.59 -16.11
C HIS A 87 0.37 -5.21 -15.61
N GLY A 88 -0.74 -4.49 -15.78
CA GLY A 88 -2.09 -5.01 -15.60
C GLY A 88 -2.67 -5.59 -16.90
N PRO A 89 -3.89 -6.15 -16.84
CA PRO A 89 -4.61 -6.61 -18.03
C PRO A 89 -4.95 -5.46 -18.99
N ASP A 90 -5.24 -4.26 -18.46
CA ASP A 90 -5.66 -3.09 -19.24
C ASP A 90 -4.51 -2.11 -19.56
N GLY A 91 -3.26 -2.55 -19.36
CA GLY A 91 -2.07 -1.71 -19.51
C GLY A 91 -1.35 -1.45 -18.20
N VAL A 92 -0.53 -0.39 -18.17
CA VAL A 92 0.31 -0.06 -17.02
C VAL A 92 -0.53 0.54 -15.89
N ARG A 93 -0.37 0.00 -14.67
CA ARG A 93 -0.95 0.53 -13.44
C ARG A 93 0.15 1.01 -12.50
N TRP A 94 -0.11 2.07 -11.73
CA TRP A 94 0.75 2.49 -10.64
C TRP A 94 0.29 1.83 -9.34
N VAL A 95 1.24 1.26 -8.59
CA VAL A 95 0.96 0.54 -7.37
C VAL A 95 1.88 1.03 -6.27
N LEU A 96 1.29 1.42 -5.15
CA LEU A 96 2.01 1.60 -3.89
C LEU A 96 2.03 0.27 -3.14
N ASN A 97 3.22 -0.28 -2.95
CA ASN A 97 3.47 -1.34 -1.98
C ASN A 97 3.89 -0.72 -0.65
N GLN A 98 3.12 -0.95 0.40
CA GLN A 98 3.50 -0.53 1.74
C GLN A 98 3.31 -1.66 2.76
N GLY A 99 4.19 -1.71 3.75
CA GLY A 99 4.14 -2.76 4.75
C GLY A 99 5.18 -2.59 5.84
N ARG A 100 5.43 -3.68 6.55
CA ARG A 100 6.45 -3.76 7.59
C ARG A 100 7.23 -5.05 7.44
N LEU A 101 8.54 -4.97 7.59
CA LEU A 101 9.43 -6.13 7.61
C LEU A 101 10.00 -6.33 9.02
N PRO A 102 10.24 -7.60 9.43
CA PRO A 102 11.01 -7.88 10.63
C PRO A 102 12.45 -7.37 10.46
N GLU A 103 13.11 -7.10 11.58
CA GLU A 103 14.56 -6.86 11.59
C GLU A 103 15.30 -8.13 11.16
N GLU A 104 16.46 -7.95 10.51
CA GLU A 104 17.27 -9.07 10.06
C GLU A 104 17.71 -9.94 11.25
N GLY A 105 17.47 -11.25 11.17
CA GLY A 105 17.80 -12.19 12.24
C GLY A 105 16.81 -12.24 13.42
N ALA A 106 15.85 -11.31 13.53
CA ALA A 106 14.83 -11.33 14.58
C ALA A 106 13.79 -12.46 14.40
N GLY A 107 13.75 -13.06 13.21
CA GLY A 107 12.71 -14.01 12.82
C GLY A 107 11.34 -13.34 12.59
N GLY A 108 10.37 -14.11 12.13
CA GLY A 108 9.01 -13.63 11.89
C GLY A 108 8.71 -13.22 10.45
N LEU A 109 7.48 -12.75 10.26
CA LEU A 109 6.89 -12.51 8.95
C LEU A 109 6.69 -11.01 8.72
N GLY A 110 7.11 -10.53 7.55
CA GLY A 110 6.71 -9.23 7.05
C GLY A 110 5.31 -9.29 6.46
N TYR A 111 4.59 -8.17 6.48
CA TYR A 111 3.25 -8.06 5.93
C TYR A 111 3.03 -6.69 5.30
N GLY A 112 2.15 -6.61 4.30
CA GLY A 112 1.82 -5.34 3.66
C GLY A 112 0.67 -5.45 2.67
N THR A 113 0.42 -4.34 1.99
CA THR A 113 -0.64 -4.16 1.00
C THR A 113 -0.10 -3.57 -0.29
N TYR A 114 -0.77 -3.92 -1.38
CA TYR A 114 -0.67 -3.24 -2.67
C TYR A 114 -1.89 -2.35 -2.85
N ILE A 115 -1.67 -1.10 -3.22
CA ILE A 115 -2.71 -0.09 -3.40
C ILE A 115 -2.62 0.48 -4.81
N ASP A 116 -3.74 0.55 -5.52
CA ASP A 116 -3.82 1.20 -6.84
C ASP A 116 -3.71 2.71 -6.68
N THR A 117 -2.65 3.28 -7.26
CA THR A 117 -2.40 4.72 -7.25
C THR A 117 -2.41 5.31 -8.66
N THR A 118 -2.91 4.57 -9.65
CA THR A 118 -2.97 4.99 -11.06
C THR A 118 -3.66 6.34 -11.23
N HIS A 119 -4.70 6.63 -10.44
CA HIS A 119 -5.40 7.91 -10.46
C HIS A 119 -4.48 9.12 -10.17
N ARG A 120 -3.41 8.94 -9.38
CA ARG A 120 -2.43 10.00 -9.05
C ARG A 120 -1.52 10.37 -10.22
N HIS A 121 -1.45 9.50 -11.22
CA HIS A 121 -0.56 9.63 -12.38
C HIS A 121 -1.33 9.82 -13.70
N ARG A 122 -2.67 9.93 -13.65
CA ARG A 122 -3.44 10.37 -14.81
C ARG A 122 -3.19 11.86 -15.03
N ASP A 123 -3.12 12.26 -16.30
CA ASP A 123 -2.87 13.65 -16.70
C ASP A 123 -3.94 14.57 -16.06
N PRO A 124 -3.57 15.64 -15.33
CA PRO A 124 -4.53 16.55 -14.69
C PRO A 124 -5.51 17.24 -15.64
N ALA A 125 -5.27 17.17 -16.96
CA ALA A 125 -6.01 17.91 -17.99
C ALA A 125 -7.47 17.44 -18.24
N GLU A 126 -7.96 16.38 -17.58
CA GLU A 126 -9.31 15.84 -17.82
C GLU A 126 -10.24 15.83 -16.58
N GLY A 127 -10.04 16.75 -15.62
CA GLY A 127 -10.94 16.91 -14.48
C GLY A 127 -11.30 18.38 -14.20
N PRO A 128 -12.58 18.75 -14.02
CA PRO A 128 -12.98 20.16 -13.83
C PRO A 128 -12.59 20.78 -12.47
N ASP A 129 -11.84 20.06 -11.61
CA ASP A 129 -11.65 20.40 -10.19
C ASP A 129 -10.18 20.44 -9.72
N ALA A 130 -9.20 20.30 -10.63
CA ALA A 130 -7.78 20.10 -10.27
C ALA A 130 -7.09 21.34 -9.66
N GLU A 131 -7.72 22.51 -9.61
CA GLU A 131 -7.04 23.77 -9.28
C GLU A 131 -7.30 24.37 -7.90
N ARG A 132 -8.16 23.80 -7.03
CA ARG A 132 -8.50 24.45 -5.73
C ARG A 132 -8.91 23.47 -4.60
N ARG A 133 -8.22 22.35 -4.40
CA ARG A 133 -8.42 21.53 -3.19
C ARG A 133 -7.13 21.50 -2.37
N ASP A 134 -7.18 22.01 -1.14
CA ASP A 134 -6.09 21.80 -0.19
C ASP A 134 -6.12 20.34 0.25
N TRP A 135 -5.24 19.53 -0.34
CA TRP A 135 -5.14 18.11 -0.04
C TRP A 135 -4.82 17.82 1.43
N LEU A 136 -4.25 18.77 2.18
CA LEU A 136 -4.11 18.63 3.64
C LEU A 136 -5.46 18.77 4.37
N GLU A 137 -6.35 19.64 3.90
CA GLU A 137 -7.71 19.76 4.44
C GLU A 137 -8.52 18.50 4.11
N VAL A 138 -8.43 18.01 2.86
CA VAL A 138 -9.05 16.72 2.46
C VAL A 138 -8.54 15.55 3.30
N ALA A 139 -7.22 15.48 3.54
CA ALA A 139 -6.64 14.45 4.39
C ALA A 139 -7.12 14.55 5.84
N ALA A 140 -7.29 15.76 6.38
CA ALA A 140 -7.85 15.98 7.71
C ALA A 140 -9.27 15.43 7.81
N ASP A 141 -10.14 15.76 6.84
CA ASP A 141 -11.54 15.30 6.79
C ASP A 141 -11.63 13.77 6.78
N HIS A 142 -10.81 13.11 5.95
CA HIS A 142 -10.75 11.65 5.93
C HIS A 142 -10.24 11.06 7.24
N CYS A 143 -9.24 11.68 7.88
CA CYS A 143 -8.75 11.22 9.18
C CYS A 143 -9.79 11.38 10.28
N ILE A 144 -10.61 12.45 10.25
CA ILE A 144 -11.72 12.65 11.18
C ILE A 144 -12.76 11.55 11.00
N ALA A 145 -13.17 11.26 9.76
CA ALA A 145 -14.14 10.19 9.48
C ALA A 145 -13.61 8.81 9.89
N ALA A 146 -12.33 8.51 9.59
CA ALA A 146 -11.68 7.26 10.00
C ALA A 146 -11.60 7.13 11.52
N ARG A 147 -11.33 8.24 12.23
CA ARG A 147 -11.26 8.27 13.71
C ARG A 147 -12.58 7.85 14.34
N GLU A 148 -13.72 8.30 13.81
CA GLU A 148 -15.04 7.90 14.32
C GLU A 148 -15.31 6.39 14.15
N ALA A 149 -14.92 5.81 13.02
CA ALA A 149 -15.04 4.38 12.79
C ALA A 149 -14.10 3.58 13.72
N ILE A 150 -12.86 4.06 13.92
CA ILE A 150 -11.89 3.45 14.83
C ILE A 150 -12.39 3.46 16.27
N ASP A 151 -13.02 4.54 16.73
CA ASP A 151 -13.62 4.62 18.07
C ASP A 151 -14.66 3.54 18.29
N ARG A 152 -15.56 3.37 17.31
CA ARG A 152 -16.61 2.34 17.36
C ARG A 152 -16.03 0.91 17.31
N SER A 153 -14.84 0.73 16.74
CA SER A 153 -14.17 -0.58 16.66
C SER A 153 -13.47 -1.01 17.95
N GLY A 154 -13.27 -0.09 18.91
CA GLY A 154 -12.59 -0.36 20.18
C GLY A 154 -11.12 -0.79 20.03
N LYS A 155 -10.42 -0.35 18.97
CA LYS A 155 -9.01 -0.70 18.70
C LYS A 155 -8.06 0.42 19.20
N PRO A 156 -7.54 0.34 20.44
CA PRO A 156 -6.81 1.46 21.05
C PRO A 156 -5.52 1.85 20.31
N PHE A 157 -4.84 0.88 19.69
CA PHE A 157 -3.63 1.17 18.92
C PHE A 157 -3.94 1.97 17.64
N LEU A 158 -5.02 1.63 16.92
CA LEU A 158 -5.43 2.41 15.75
C LEU A 158 -5.87 3.82 16.14
N ARG A 159 -6.49 3.97 17.32
CA ARG A 159 -6.87 5.28 17.86
C ARG A 159 -5.65 6.17 18.10
N LEU A 160 -4.59 5.61 18.67
CA LEU A 160 -3.33 6.34 18.87
C LEU A 160 -2.72 6.81 17.54
N LEU A 161 -2.71 5.94 16.52
CA LEU A 161 -2.14 6.28 15.21
C LEU A 161 -2.92 7.38 14.50
N ILE A 162 -4.25 7.34 14.51
CA ILE A 162 -5.08 8.34 13.84
C ILE A 162 -5.02 9.71 14.55
N ASP A 163 -4.94 9.72 15.90
CA ASP A 163 -4.76 10.96 16.66
C ASP A 163 -3.40 11.62 16.38
N ALA A 164 -2.33 10.82 16.29
CA ALA A 164 -1.00 11.32 15.94
C ALA A 164 -0.96 11.92 14.53
N LEU A 165 -1.62 11.28 13.56
CA LEU A 165 -1.70 11.77 12.19
C LEU A 165 -2.50 13.08 12.10
N LEU A 166 -3.66 13.17 12.76
CA LEU A 166 -4.48 14.38 12.83
C LEU A 166 -3.71 15.56 13.43
N LEU A 167 -2.93 15.32 14.49
CA LEU A 167 -2.10 16.34 15.11
C LEU A 167 -1.07 16.91 14.12
N GLU A 168 -0.41 16.04 13.36
CA GLU A 168 0.62 16.47 12.41
C GLU A 168 0.01 17.21 11.20
N ILE A 169 -1.13 16.75 10.68
CA ILE A 169 -1.87 17.46 9.64
C ILE A 169 -2.27 18.86 10.13
N GLY A 170 -2.79 18.97 11.36
CA GLY A 170 -3.14 20.26 11.97
C GLY A 170 -1.96 21.22 12.06
N ARG A 171 -0.78 20.73 12.47
CA ARG A 171 0.46 21.53 12.50
C ARG A 171 0.85 22.06 11.12
N LEU A 172 0.76 21.23 10.09
CA LEU A 172 1.11 21.61 8.71
C LEU A 172 0.15 22.67 8.15
N LEU A 173 -1.16 22.53 8.41
CA LEU A 173 -2.17 23.51 7.99
C LEU A 173 -1.96 24.88 8.66
N VAL A 174 -1.64 24.91 9.96
CA VAL A 174 -1.34 26.16 10.68
C VAL A 174 -0.10 26.85 10.11
N ARG A 175 0.97 26.11 9.81
CA ARG A 175 2.20 26.68 9.22
C ARG A 175 1.96 27.30 7.85
N ARG A 176 1.08 26.72 7.04
CA ARG A 176 0.74 27.24 5.71
C ARG A 176 -0.07 28.53 5.75
N ARG A 177 -0.98 28.68 6.72
CA ARG A 177 -1.76 29.93 6.91
C ARG A 177 -0.92 31.09 7.47
N SER A 178 0.32 30.83 7.86
CA SER A 178 1.24 31.84 8.41
C SER A 178 2.22 32.40 7.36
N HIS A 179 2.09 32.00 6.09
CA HIS A 179 2.84 32.46 4.91
C HIS A 179 1.89 33.08 3.89
#